data_AF-A0A537ZR76-F1
#
_entry.id   AF-A0A537ZR76-F1
#
_cell.length_a   1.000
_cell.length_b   1.000
_cell.length_c   1.000
_cell.angle_alpha   90.00
_cell.angle_beta   90.00
_cell.angle_gamma   90.00
#
_symmetry.space_group_name_H-M   'P 1'
#
loop_
_entity.id
_entity.type
_entity.pdbx_description
1 polymer ?
#
loop_
_entity_poly.entity_id
_entity_poly.type
_entity_poly.pdbx_seq_one_letter_code
_entity_poly.pdbx_strand_id
1 'polypeptide(L)' 'MGEWHTYTPDGRELFVSDDEGEWTVRCGTALARSRVLDVALIEAIRGDADFFVGVRRGDYAEWVRAQAERIEQERSVG' A
#
# COMPACT_ATOMS: atom_id res chain seq x y z
N MET A 1 -10.64 4.88 12.73
CA MET A 1 -9.55 3.92 12.49
C MET A 1 -10.05 2.94 11.45
N GLY A 2 -9.45 2.98 10.26
CA GLY A 2 -9.77 2.07 9.16
C GLY A 2 -8.62 1.10 8.95
N GLU A 3 -8.93 -0.16 8.64
CA GLU A 3 -7.94 -1.20 8.37
C GLU A 3 -8.34 -1.94 7.10
N TRP A 4 -7.37 -2.09 6.19
CA TRP A 4 -7.52 -2.78 4.93
C TRP A 4 -6.42 -3.81 4.76
N HIS A 5 -6.82 -4.96 4.27
CA HIS A 5 -5.92 -6.06 3.99
C HIS A 5 -6.08 -6.50 2.54
N THR A 6 -4.98 -6.58 1.80
CA THR A 6 -4.98 -6.99 0.40
C THR A 6 -3.66 -7.66 0.03
N TYR A 7 -3.53 -8.04 -1.23
CA TYR A 7 -2.31 -8.62 -1.79
C TYR A 7 -1.84 -7.77 -2.97
N THR A 8 -0.53 -7.53 -3.01
CA THR A 8 0.13 -6.94 -4.17
C THR A 8 0.05 -7.87 -5.39
N PRO A 9 0.29 -7.37 -6.63
CA PRO A 9 0.15 -8.18 -7.84
C PRO A 9 1.00 -9.44 -7.90
N ASP A 10 2.14 -9.45 -7.21
CA ASP A 10 3.02 -10.63 -7.10
C ASP A 10 2.69 -11.53 -5.89
N GLY A 11 1.58 -11.26 -5.21
CA GLY A 11 1.04 -12.10 -4.14
C GLY A 11 1.54 -11.78 -2.74
N ARG A 12 2.31 -10.69 -2.53
CA ARG A 12 2.76 -10.32 -1.19
C ARG A 12 1.65 -9.64 -0.39
N GLU A 13 1.60 -9.97 0.89
CA GLU A 13 0.62 -9.47 1.84
C GLU A 13 0.84 -7.97 2.12
N LEU A 14 -0.25 -7.20 2.05
CA LEU A 14 -0.27 -5.75 2.23
C LEU A 14 -1.34 -5.36 3.27
N PHE A 15 -0.90 -4.75 4.36
CA PHE A 15 -1.77 -4.16 5.37
C PHE A 15 -1.71 -2.65 5.27
N VAL A 16 -2.88 -2.02 5.33
CA VAL A 16 -3.03 -0.56 5.33
C VAL A 16 -3.89 -0.19 6.52
N SER A 17 -3.47 0.79 7.30
CA SER A 17 -4.29 1.39 8.35
C SER A 17 -4.28 2.91 8.26
N ASP A 18 -5.41 3.51 8.64
CA ASP A 18 -5.59 4.95 8.82
C ASP A 18 -5.80 5.25 10.30
N ASP A 19 -4.90 6.05 10.86
CA ASP A 19 -5.02 6.62 12.19
C ASP A 19 -4.99 8.14 12.10
N GLU A 20 -6.17 8.76 12.26
CA GLU A 20 -6.36 10.21 12.25
C GLU A 20 -5.73 10.94 11.03
N GLY A 21 -5.71 10.31 9.85
CA GLY A 21 -5.14 10.87 8.62
C GLY A 21 -3.65 10.60 8.43
N GLU A 22 -3.02 9.80 9.30
CA GLU A 22 -1.74 9.17 9.04
C GLU A 22 -1.95 7.73 8.55
N TRP A 23 -1.49 7.47 7.32
CA TRP A 23 -1.51 6.14 6.74
C TRP A 23 -0.29 5.36 7.17
N THR A 24 -0.49 4.14 7.66
CA THR A 24 0.56 3.16 7.88
C THR A 24 0.36 1.99 6.92
N VAL A 25 1.40 1.66 6.17
CA VAL A 25 1.38 0.55 5.22
C VAL A 25 2.48 -0.44 5.55
N ARG A 26 2.13 -1.73 5.63
CA ARG A 26 3.09 -2.84 5.77
C ARG A 26 3.01 -3.75 4.56
N CYS A 27 4.13 -3.94 3.87
CA CYS A 27 4.28 -4.88 2.76
C CYS A 27 5.40 -5.86 3.12
N GLY A 28 5.07 -7.14 3.33
CA GLY A 28 6.04 -8.13 3.79
C GLY A 28 6.75 -7.69 5.08
N THR A 29 8.06 -7.44 4.99
CA THR A 29 8.89 -6.98 6.12
C THR A 29 9.02 -5.46 6.23
N ALA A 30 8.60 -4.72 5.20
CA ALA A 30 8.72 -3.28 5.14
C ALA A 30 7.48 -2.57 5.70
N LEU A 31 7.73 -1.45 6.38
CA LEU A 31 6.72 -0.57 6.96
C LEU A 31 7.00 0.87 6.51
N ALA A 32 5.98 1.56 6.04
CA ALA A 32 6.06 2.99 5.70
C ALA A 32 4.87 3.75 6.27
N ARG A 33 5.08 5.05 6.53
CA ARG A 33 4.06 5.95 7.06
C ARG A 33 4.05 7.25 6.28
N SER A 34 2.86 7.74 5.95
CA SER A 34 2.69 9.03 5.27
C SER A 34 1.28 9.57 5.44
N ARG A 35 1.13 10.89 5.33
CA ARG A 35 -0.21 11.52 5.21
C ARG A 35 -0.83 11.33 3.83
N VAL A 36 -0.07 10.83 2.86
CA VAL A 36 -0.52 10.54 1.50
C VAL A 36 -0.43 9.03 1.28
N LEU A 37 -1.58 8.37 1.04
CA LEU A 37 -1.66 6.92 0.94
C LEU A 37 -0.77 6.35 -0.18
N ASP A 38 -0.76 6.97 -1.36
CA ASP A 38 0.12 6.54 -2.47
C ASP A 38 1.59 6.51 -2.08
N VAL A 39 2.04 7.50 -1.28
CA VAL A 39 3.44 7.58 -0.82
C VAL A 39 3.72 6.43 0.13
N ALA A 40 2.86 6.20 1.12
CA ALA A 40 3.03 5.08 2.05
C ALA A 40 3.04 3.73 1.34
N LEU A 41 2.16 3.53 0.34
CA LEU A 41 2.13 2.33 -0.49
C LEU A 41 3.43 2.13 -1.26
N ILE A 42 3.90 3.16 -1.97
CA ILE A 42 5.14 3.09 -2.77
C ILE A 42 6.35 2.81 -1.88
N GLU A 43 6.45 3.47 -0.73
CA GLU A 43 7.57 3.31 0.18
C GLU A 43 7.60 1.93 0.83
N ALA A 44 6.45 1.42 1.31
CA ALA A 44 6.38 0.08 1.88
C ALA A 44 6.72 -0.99 0.84
N ILE A 45 6.18 -0.87 -0.37
CA ILE A 45 6.42 -1.84 -1.45
C ILE A 45 7.89 -1.82 -1.90
N ARG A 46 8.50 -0.64 -2.02
CA ARG A 46 9.92 -0.51 -2.42
C ARG A 46 10.90 -0.89 -1.31
N GLY A 47 10.50 -0.74 -0.06
CA GLY A 47 11.31 -1.08 1.10
C GLY A 47 11.39 -2.59 1.35
N ASP A 48 10.48 -3.37 0.77
CA ASP A 48 10.45 -4.82 0.92
C ASP A 48 11.58 -5.47 0.10
N ALA A 49 12.44 -6.24 0.76
CA ALA A 49 13.65 -6.79 0.16
C ALA A 49 13.36 -7.72 -1.03
N ASP A 50 12.21 -8.40 -1.02
CA ASP A 50 11.75 -9.29 -2.07
C ASP A 50 11.19 -8.55 -3.31
N PHE A 51 10.98 -7.23 -3.23
CA PHE A 51 10.47 -6.42 -4.35
C PHE A 51 11.37 -6.50 -5.61
N PHE A 52 12.68 -6.69 -5.45
CA PHE A 52 13.64 -6.67 -6.54
C PHE A 52 13.72 -7.99 -7.33
N VAL A 53 13.06 -9.05 -6.86
CA VAL A 53 13.14 -10.39 -7.46
C VAL A 53 11.98 -10.59 -8.45
N GLY A 54 12.04 -9.91 -9.60
CA GLY A 54 11.32 -10.35 -10.80
C GLY A 54 10.10 -9.54 -11.24
N VAL A 55 9.70 -8.47 -10.55
CA VAL A 55 8.53 -7.68 -10.96
C VAL A 55 8.91 -6.47 -11.81
N ARG A 56 8.23 -6.29 -12.95
CA ARG A 56 8.34 -5.08 -13.78
C ARG A 56 7.82 -3.88 -13.00
N ARG A 57 8.74 -2.95 -12.69
CA ARG A 57 8.51 -1.70 -11.95
C ARG A 57 7.35 -0.84 -12.47
N GLY A 58 6.89 -1.06 -13.71
CA GLY A 58 5.79 -0.33 -14.34
C GLY A 58 4.40 -0.70 -13.83
N ASP A 59 4.14 -1.99 -13.57
CA ASP A 59 2.80 -2.48 -13.17
C ASP A 59 2.36 -1.98 -11.77
N TYR A 60 3.33 -1.64 -10.92
CA TYR A 60 3.03 -1.21 -9.55
C TYR A 60 2.54 0.23 -9.43
N ALA A 61 2.89 1.13 -10.34
CA ALA A 61 2.48 2.53 -10.23
C ALA A 61 0.97 2.68 -10.46
N GLU A 62 0.43 2.04 -11.51
CA GLU A 62 -1.01 2.01 -11.75
C GLU A 62 -1.75 1.22 -10.68
N TRP A 63 -1.20 0.08 -10.25
CA TRP A 63 -1.82 -0.72 -9.20
C TRP A 63 -1.90 0.04 -7.87
N VAL A 64 -0.83 0.74 -7.45
CA VAL A 64 -0.83 1.55 -6.23
C VAL A 64 -1.95 2.59 -6.28
N ARG A 65 -2.05 3.32 -7.39
CA ARG A 65 -3.06 4.36 -7.55
C ARG A 65 -4.47 3.78 -7.46
N ALA A 66 -4.73 2.67 -8.17
CA ALA A 66 -6.03 2.00 -8.11
C ALA A 66 -6.35 1.49 -6.69
N GLN A 67 -5.37 1.01 -5.93
CA GLN A 67 -5.58 0.61 -4.54
C GLN A 67 -5.83 1.81 -3.62
N ALA A 68 -5.09 2.91 -3.78
CA ALA A 68 -5.33 4.12 -3.01
C ALA A 68 -6.75 4.64 -3.25
N GLU A 69 -7.16 4.76 -4.51
CA GLU A 69 -8.51 5.20 -4.89
C GLU A 69 -9.60 4.29 -4.30
N ARG A 70 -9.39 2.96 -4.31
CA ARG A 70 -10.33 2.01 -3.70
C ARG A 70 -10.45 2.21 -2.19
N ILE A 71 -9.32 2.30 -1.49
CA ILE A 71 -9.27 2.45 -0.03
C ILE A 71 -9.87 3.79 0.40
N GLU A 72 -9.57 4.87 -0.31
CA GLU A 72 -10.14 6.19 -0.04
C GLU A 72 -11.66 6.24 -0.27
N GLN A 73 -12.15 5.54 -1.29
CA GLN A 73 -13.58 5.37 -1.51
C GLN A 73 -14.24 4.61 -0.35
N GLU A 74 -13.68 3.47 0.05
CA GLU A 74 -14.16 2.65 1.17
C GLU A 74 -14.17 3.44 2.50
N ARG A 75 -13.14 4.25 2.74
CA ARG A 75 -13.06 5.16 3.90
C ARG A 75 -14.16 6.22 3.89
N SER A 76 -14.53 6.72 2.71
CA SER A 76 -15.50 7.82 2.56
C SER A 76 -16.96 7.36 2.69
N VAL A 77 -17.23 6.07 2.51
CA VAL A 77 -18.57 5.47 2.72
C VAL A 77 -18.76 4.85 4.10
N GLY A 78 -17.70 4.84 4.94
CA GLY A 78 -17.69 4.30 6.29
C GLY A 78 -18.01 5.31 7.39
#